data_AF-A0A929J570-F1
#
_entry.id   AF-A0A929J570-F1
#
_cell.length_a   1.000
_cell.length_b   1.000
_cell.length_c   1.000
_cell.angle_alpha   90.00
_cell.angle_beta   90.00
_cell.angle_gamma   90.00
#
_symmetry.space_group_name_H-M   'P 1'
#
loop_
_entity.id
_entity.type
_entity.pdbx_description
1 polymer ?
#
loop_
_entity_poly.entity_id
_entity_poly.type
_entity_poly.pdbx_seq_one_letter_code
_entity_poly.pdbx_strand_id
1 'polypeptide(L)'
;MRLFSSLIFFAFVAFIAWPYVHIYQISVAVMNNDQSALEELVDFESVNKIHKQNIEWKVNNTVGDKGSLLPESMRGGAEAIAGALGNLAADTTKIDTKKFVEQLHAIEGSPWEQLKFAFFESPNSFIIRFGLLGRNPIHIRMTMQGWNWRVTAIYG
;
A
#
# COMPACT_ATOMS: atom_id res chain seq x y z
N MET A 1 22.09 33.90 13.36
CA MET A 1 22.04 32.47 13.78
C MET A 1 20.64 32.03 14.26
N ARG A 2 19.94 32.80 15.12
CA ARG A 2 18.57 32.45 15.59
C ARG A 2 17.53 32.28 14.46
N LEU A 3 17.54 33.16 13.46
CA LEU A 3 16.61 33.08 12.31
C LEU A 3 16.83 31.83 11.45
N PHE A 4 18.09 31.46 11.19
CA PHE A 4 18.41 30.23 10.44
C PHE A 4 17.98 28.97 11.19
N SER A 5 18.18 28.91 12.51
CA SER A 5 17.71 27.79 13.33
C SER A 5 16.17 27.68 13.32
N SER A 6 15.47 28.81 13.41
CA SER A 6 14.00 28.84 13.31
C SER A 6 13.49 28.39 11.94
N LEU A 7 14.17 28.76 10.85
CA LEU A 7 13.81 28.35 9.49
C LEU A 7 13.98 26.84 9.29
N ILE A 8 15.09 26.27 9.77
CA ILE A 8 15.34 24.82 9.70
C ILE A 8 14.30 24.07 10.52
N PHE A 9 13.99 24.55 11.73
CA PHE A 9 12.95 23.95 12.56
C PHE A 9 11.59 23.97 11.85
N PHE A 10 11.22 25.09 11.24
CA PHE A 10 9.96 25.21 10.52
C PHE A 10 9.91 24.29 9.28
N ALA A 11 11.00 24.22 8.51
CA ALA A 11 11.12 23.31 7.38
C ALA A 11 10.99 21.85 7.82
N PHE A 12 11.56 21.48 8.97
CA PHE A 12 11.47 20.14 9.52
C PHE A 12 10.04 19.79 9.96
N VAL A 13 9.34 20.71 10.64
CA VAL A 13 7.93 20.53 11.02
C VAL A 13 7.05 20.40 9.77
N ALA A 14 7.27 21.24 8.76
CA ALA A 14 6.56 21.16 7.49
C ALA A 14 6.78 19.80 6.79
N PHE A 15 8.02 19.30 6.78
CA PHE A 15 8.35 17.99 6.23
C PHE A 15 7.63 16.84 6.94
N ILE A 16 7.57 16.86 8.27
CA ILE A 16 6.86 15.84 9.06
C ILE A 16 5.34 15.92 8.85
N ALA A 17 4.79 17.13 8.70
CA ALA A 17 3.36 17.32 8.49
C ALA A 17 2.92 16.97 7.05
N TRP A 18 3.81 17.08 6.07
CA TRP A 18 3.53 16.88 4.63
C TRP A 18 2.79 15.58 4.26
N PRO A 19 3.19 14.37 4.74
CA PRO A 19 2.46 13.15 4.42
C PRO A 19 1.04 13.14 4.99
N TYR A 20 0.79 13.77 6.14
CA TYR A 20 -0.56 13.83 6.73
C TYR A 20 -1.53 14.65 5.87
N VAL A 21 -1.04 15.70 5.20
CA VAL A 21 -1.83 16.45 4.23
C VAL A 21 -2.27 15.55 3.07
N HIS A 22 -1.38 14.69 2.57
CA HIS A 22 -1.71 13.77 1.49
C HIS A 22 -2.68 12.67 1.93
N ILE A 23 -2.59 12.18 3.18
CA ILE A 23 -3.56 11.24 3.75
C ILE A 23 -4.95 11.85 3.78
N TYR A 24 -5.05 13.11 4.19
CA TYR A 24 -6.31 13.83 4.17
C TYR A 24 -6.87 13.97 2.75
N GLN A 25 -6.03 14.34 1.77
CA GLN A 25 -6.43 14.42 0.37
C GLN A 25 -6.92 13.07 -0.18
N ILE A 26 -6.24 11.96 0.14
CA ILE A 26 -6.67 10.62 -0.23
C ILE A 26 -8.06 10.33 0.37
N SER A 27 -8.26 10.63 1.66
CA SER A 27 -9.55 10.44 2.31
C SER A 27 -10.67 11.23 1.62
N VAL A 28 -10.42 12.50 1.27
CA VAL A 28 -11.39 13.34 0.56
C VAL A 28 -11.68 12.81 -0.83
N ALA A 29 -10.65 12.42 -1.59
CA ALA A 29 -10.81 11.86 -2.93
C ALA A 29 -11.61 10.55 -2.92
N VAL A 30 -11.36 9.68 -1.93
CA VAL A 30 -12.12 8.43 -1.72
C VAL A 30 -13.58 8.71 -1.36
N MET A 31 -13.85 9.70 -0.51
CA MET A 31 -15.22 10.06 -0.12
C MET A 31 -16.01 10.67 -1.29
N ASN A 32 -15.35 11.43 -2.15
CA ASN A 32 -15.97 12.07 -3.31
C ASN A 32 -15.98 11.18 -4.56
N ASN A 33 -15.39 9.98 -4.49
CA ASN A 33 -15.18 9.09 -5.66
C ASN A 33 -14.44 9.81 -6.81
N ASP A 34 -13.51 10.69 -6.46
CA ASP A 34 -12.75 11.50 -7.39
C ASP A 34 -11.59 10.68 -7.96
N GLN A 35 -11.84 10.08 -9.12
CA GLN A 35 -10.86 9.20 -9.75
C GLN A 35 -9.63 9.94 -10.23
N SER A 36 -9.78 11.18 -10.71
CA SER A 36 -8.67 11.98 -11.21
C SER A 36 -7.72 12.36 -10.08
N ALA A 37 -8.25 12.78 -8.93
CA ALA A 37 -7.42 13.08 -7.76
C ALA A 37 -6.68 11.84 -7.26
N LEU A 38 -7.31 10.66 -7.30
CA LEU A 38 -6.66 9.41 -6.90
C LEU A 38 -5.54 8.97 -7.85
N GLU A 39 -5.66 9.20 -9.15
CA GLU A 39 -4.58 8.92 -10.11
C GLU A 39 -3.33 9.79 -9.85
N GLU A 40 -3.51 11.00 -9.33
CA GLU A 40 -2.40 11.86 -8.91
C GLU A 40 -1.79 11.40 -7.59
N LEU A 41 -2.62 10.99 -6.62
CA LEU A 41 -2.21 10.62 -5.27
C LEU A 41 -1.72 9.17 -5.14
N VAL A 42 -2.08 8.30 -6.09
CA VAL A 42 -1.77 6.87 -6.08
C VAL A 42 -0.96 6.52 -7.32
N ASP A 43 0.21 5.93 -7.10
CA ASP A 43 0.99 5.31 -8.16
C ASP A 43 0.47 3.88 -8.37
N PHE A 44 -0.57 3.74 -9.19
CA PHE A 44 -1.18 2.44 -9.48
C PHE A 44 -0.22 1.47 -10.17
N GLU A 45 0.80 1.95 -10.88
CA GLU A 45 1.82 1.09 -11.46
C GLU A 45 2.63 0.41 -10.35
N SER A 46 3.13 1.20 -9.40
CA SER A 46 3.82 0.68 -8.22
C SER A 46 2.94 -0.22 -7.35
N VAL A 47 1.68 0.18 -7.13
CA VAL A 47 0.70 -0.61 -6.35
C VAL A 47 0.51 -1.97 -6.99
N ASN A 48 0.27 -2.03 -8.29
CA ASN A 48 0.08 -3.28 -9.01
C ASN A 48 1.33 -4.15 -9.03
N LYS A 49 2.52 -3.55 -9.18
CA LYS A 49 3.79 -4.26 -9.12
C LYS A 49 3.99 -4.94 -7.77
N ILE A 50 3.78 -4.21 -6.67
CA ILE A 50 3.92 -4.76 -5.32
C ILE A 50 2.81 -5.78 -5.03
N HIS A 51 1.59 -5.54 -5.51
CA HIS A 51 0.48 -6.48 -5.39
C HIS A 51 0.78 -7.82 -6.08
N LYS A 52 1.31 -7.77 -7.31
CA LYS A 52 1.76 -8.96 -8.05
C LYS A 52 2.83 -9.73 -7.30
N GLN A 53 3.88 -9.03 -6.82
CA GLN A 53 4.93 -9.65 -6.02
C GLN A 53 4.39 -10.31 -4.74
N ASN A 54 3.42 -9.69 -4.07
CA ASN A 54 2.80 -10.26 -2.88
C ASN A 54 1.98 -11.52 -3.20
N ILE A 55 1.24 -11.54 -4.31
CA ILE A 55 0.48 -12.71 -4.74
C ILE A 55 1.44 -13.85 -5.09
N GLU A 56 2.45 -13.59 -5.90
CA GLU A 56 3.49 -14.58 -6.27
C GLU A 56 4.17 -15.14 -5.02
N TRP A 57 4.56 -14.27 -4.08
CA TRP A 57 5.16 -14.68 -2.82
C TRP A 57 4.20 -15.54 -1.97
N LYS A 58 2.92 -15.15 -1.86
CA LYS A 58 1.91 -15.91 -1.10
C LYS A 58 1.71 -17.30 -1.71
N VAL A 59 1.56 -17.40 -3.03
CA VAL A 59 1.36 -18.67 -3.74
C VAL A 59 2.60 -19.56 -3.61
N ASN A 60 3.79 -19.01 -3.86
CA ASN A 60 5.04 -19.75 -3.78
C ASN A 60 5.35 -20.23 -2.36
N ASN A 61 5.10 -19.44 -1.31
CA ASN A 61 5.32 -19.90 0.06
C ASN A 61 4.25 -20.86 0.56
N THR A 62 2.98 -20.69 0.17
CA THR A 62 1.93 -21.65 0.54
C THR A 62 2.17 -23.01 -0.11
N VAL A 63 2.64 -23.02 -1.36
CA VAL A 63 3.02 -24.25 -2.07
C VAL A 63 4.37 -24.76 -1.62
N GLY A 64 5.35 -23.93 -1.29
CA GLY A 64 6.66 -24.36 -0.77
C GLY A 64 6.57 -25.01 0.61
N ASP A 65 5.75 -24.45 1.50
CA ASP A 65 5.49 -24.99 2.84
C ASP A 65 4.80 -26.36 2.75
N LYS A 66 3.77 -26.49 1.92
CA LYS A 66 3.09 -27.79 1.66
C LYS A 66 3.90 -28.74 0.76
N GLY A 67 4.73 -28.19 -0.12
CA GLY A 67 5.59 -28.88 -1.08
C GLY A 67 6.81 -29.48 -0.41
N SER A 68 7.14 -29.05 0.82
CA SER A 68 8.08 -29.75 1.70
C SER A 68 7.63 -31.16 2.07
N LEU A 69 6.33 -31.43 2.00
CA LEU A 69 5.74 -32.76 2.22
C LEU A 69 5.63 -33.59 0.93
N LEU A 70 5.94 -33.01 -0.23
CA LEU A 70 5.89 -33.70 -1.52
C LEU A 70 7.25 -34.35 -1.85
N PRO A 71 7.27 -35.50 -2.53
CA PRO A 71 8.50 -36.09 -3.05
C PRO A 71 9.24 -35.13 -3.97
N GLU A 72 10.57 -35.17 -3.96
CA GLU A 72 11.45 -34.29 -4.77
C GLU A 72 11.10 -34.31 -6.27
N SER A 73 10.64 -35.45 -6.78
CA SER A 73 10.20 -35.61 -8.18
C SER A 73 8.94 -34.81 -8.54
N MET A 74 8.13 -34.41 -7.54
CA MET A 74 6.89 -33.65 -7.73
C MET A 74 7.05 -32.16 -7.40
N ARG A 75 8.09 -31.78 -6.66
CA ARG A 75 8.36 -30.39 -6.23
C ARG A 75 8.50 -29.43 -7.41
N GLY A 76 9.35 -29.76 -8.38
CA GLY A 76 9.56 -28.88 -9.55
C GLY A 76 8.29 -28.65 -10.37
N GLY A 77 7.42 -29.66 -10.49
CA GLY A 77 6.12 -29.53 -11.16
C GLY A 77 5.15 -28.65 -10.36
N ALA A 78 5.10 -28.82 -9.04
CA ALA A 78 4.27 -28.01 -8.16
C ALA A 78 4.69 -26.53 -8.15
N GLU A 79 5.99 -26.24 -8.14
CA GLU A 79 6.53 -24.87 -8.24
C GLU A 79 6.21 -24.21 -9.59
N ALA A 80 6.33 -24.94 -10.70
CA ALA A 80 5.97 -24.42 -12.03
C ALA A 80 4.47 -24.08 -12.12
N ILE A 81 3.60 -24.93 -11.58
CA ILE A 81 2.16 -24.68 -11.53
C ILE A 81 1.85 -23.50 -10.59
N ALA A 82 2.51 -23.42 -9.43
CA ALA A 82 2.37 -22.31 -8.49
C ALA A 82 2.76 -20.97 -9.14
N GLY A 83 3.89 -20.92 -9.85
CA GLY A 83 4.33 -19.72 -10.58
C GLY A 83 3.36 -19.31 -11.69
N ALA A 84 2.79 -20.27 -12.42
CA ALA A 84 1.78 -20.00 -13.45
C ALA A 84 0.47 -19.46 -12.84
N LEU A 85 0.00 -20.06 -11.74
CA LEU A 85 -1.19 -19.60 -11.02
C LEU A 85 -0.99 -18.22 -10.38
N GLY A 86 0.19 -17.96 -9.80
CA GLY A 86 0.56 -16.66 -9.25
C GLY A 86 0.50 -15.55 -10.28
N ASN A 87 1.08 -15.78 -11.47
CA ASN A 87 1.03 -14.83 -12.59
C ASN A 87 -0.40 -14.59 -13.08
N LEU A 88 -1.19 -15.65 -13.29
CA LEU A 88 -2.56 -15.53 -13.77
C LEU A 88 -3.47 -14.79 -12.77
N ALA A 89 -3.31 -15.10 -11.48
CA ALA A 89 -4.04 -14.42 -10.41
C ALA A 89 -3.66 -12.93 -10.33
N ALA A 90 -2.36 -12.61 -10.40
CA ALA A 90 -1.90 -11.23 -10.37
C ALA A 90 -2.38 -10.40 -11.57
N ASP A 91 -2.36 -10.98 -12.77
CA ASP A 91 -2.77 -10.26 -13.99
C ASP A 91 -4.29 -10.01 -14.03
N THR A 92 -5.09 -10.86 -13.37
CA THR A 92 -6.55 -10.70 -13.24
C THR A 92 -6.98 -9.80 -12.07
N THR A 93 -6.10 -9.59 -11.09
CA THR A 93 -6.39 -8.81 -9.85
C THR A 93 -5.71 -7.46 -9.82
N LYS A 94 -5.53 -6.80 -10.98
CA LYS A 94 -5.05 -5.42 -11.01
C LYS A 94 -5.92 -4.53 -10.12
N ILE A 95 -5.27 -3.73 -9.30
CA ILE A 95 -5.83 -2.67 -8.47
C ILE A 95 -5.88 -1.41 -9.33
N ASP A 96 -7.09 -0.95 -9.59
CA ASP A 96 -7.39 0.33 -10.21
C ASP A 96 -8.03 1.26 -9.18
N THR A 97 -8.40 2.46 -9.62
CA THR A 97 -9.03 3.47 -8.78
C THR A 97 -10.32 2.97 -8.13
N LYS A 98 -11.13 2.19 -8.85
CA LYS A 98 -12.40 1.67 -8.33
C LYS A 98 -12.16 0.67 -7.21
N LYS A 99 -11.30 -0.33 -7.43
CA LYS A 99 -10.95 -1.30 -6.38
C LYS A 99 -10.28 -0.65 -5.18
N PHE A 100 -9.47 0.38 -5.40
CA PHE A 100 -8.83 1.13 -4.31
C PHE A 100 -9.87 1.84 -3.44
N VAL A 101 -10.85 2.51 -4.07
CA VAL A 101 -11.97 3.13 -3.35
C VAL A 101 -12.81 2.07 -2.64
N GLU A 102 -13.15 0.96 -3.30
CA GLU A 102 -13.91 -0.15 -2.71
C GLU A 102 -13.21 -0.73 -1.48
N GLN A 103 -11.88 -0.92 -1.55
CA GLN A 103 -11.08 -1.38 -0.42
C GLN A 103 -11.17 -0.39 0.75
N LEU A 104 -10.98 0.91 0.49
CA LEU A 104 -11.06 1.91 1.55
C LEU A 104 -12.48 2.13 2.09
N HIS A 105 -13.52 1.94 1.27
CA HIS A 105 -14.94 1.97 1.69
C HIS A 105 -15.35 0.72 2.47
N ALA A 106 -14.61 -0.38 2.36
CA ALA A 106 -14.85 -1.56 3.21
C ALA A 106 -14.58 -1.27 4.70
N ILE A 107 -13.92 -0.15 5.00
CA ILE A 107 -13.75 0.35 6.36
C ILE A 107 -14.98 1.20 6.72
N GLU A 108 -15.60 0.92 7.87
CA GLU A 108 -16.77 1.67 8.33
C GLU A 108 -16.42 3.15 8.63
N GLY A 109 -16.83 4.08 7.78
CA GLY A 109 -16.67 5.53 7.98
C GLY A 109 -15.62 6.17 7.06
N SER A 110 -15.21 7.40 7.38
CA SER A 110 -14.18 8.10 6.58
C SER A 110 -12.80 7.48 6.80
N PRO A 111 -11.97 7.28 5.76
CA PRO A 111 -10.59 6.83 5.92
C PRO A 111 -9.81 7.69 6.93
N TRP A 112 -10.06 9.00 6.98
CA TRP A 112 -9.46 9.90 7.95
C TRP A 112 -9.83 9.57 9.40
N GLU A 113 -11.09 9.30 9.69
CA GLU A 113 -11.58 8.94 11.04
C GLU A 113 -11.06 7.56 11.48
N GLN A 114 -10.81 6.70 10.49
CA GLN A 114 -10.31 5.36 10.69
C GLN A 114 -8.79 5.27 10.70
N LEU A 115 -8.08 6.40 10.57
CA LEU A 115 -6.64 6.46 10.74
C LEU A 115 -6.26 6.10 12.17
N LYS A 116 -5.76 4.87 12.39
CA LYS A 116 -5.34 4.40 13.73
C LYS A 116 -3.83 4.42 13.92
N PHE A 117 -3.07 4.42 12.83
CA PHE A 117 -1.63 4.50 12.88
C PHE A 117 -1.08 5.12 11.59
N ALA A 118 -0.11 6.01 11.74
CA ALA A 118 0.58 6.67 10.65
C ALA A 118 1.98 7.03 11.15
N PHE A 119 3.03 6.50 10.52
CA PHE A 119 4.39 6.77 10.94
C PHE A 119 5.40 6.62 9.81
N PHE A 120 6.55 7.29 9.95
CA PHE A 120 7.66 7.14 9.02
C PHE A 120 8.38 5.81 9.25
N GLU A 121 8.48 5.00 8.21
CA GLU A 121 9.36 3.83 8.17
C GLU A 121 10.80 4.25 7.78
N SER A 122 10.91 5.26 6.92
CA SER A 122 12.16 5.93 6.53
C SER A 122 11.84 7.38 6.13
N PRO A 123 12.84 8.26 5.89
CA PRO A 123 12.57 9.64 5.47
C PRO A 123 11.70 9.76 4.20
N ASN A 124 11.68 8.74 3.34
CA ASN A 124 10.91 8.69 2.10
C ASN A 124 9.82 7.61 2.08
N SER A 125 9.58 6.89 3.19
CA SER A 125 8.54 5.85 3.30
C SER A 125 7.67 6.13 4.51
N PHE A 126 6.36 6.17 4.29
CA PHE A 126 5.37 6.43 5.31
C PHE A 126 4.33 5.31 5.30
N ILE A 127 4.12 4.70 6.46
CA ILE A 127 3.20 3.58 6.63
C ILE A 127 1.95 4.04 7.36
N ILE A 128 0.81 3.58 6.86
CA ILE A 128 -0.51 3.98 7.33
C ILE A 128 -1.32 2.73 7.59
N ARG A 129 -2.08 2.75 8.68
CA ARG A 129 -3.07 1.72 8.98
C ARG A 129 -4.42 2.36 9.25
N PHE A 130 -5.39 1.92 8.48
CA PHE A 130 -6.79 2.24 8.68
C PHE A 130 -7.50 1.08 9.36
N GLY A 131 -8.37 1.41 10.32
CA GLY A 131 -9.09 0.43 11.12
C GLY A 131 -8.28 -0.15 12.28
N LEU A 132 -8.95 -1.00 13.06
CA LEU A 132 -8.41 -1.58 14.29
C LEU A 132 -7.67 -2.89 14.02
N LEU A 133 -6.61 -3.13 14.79
CA LEU A 133 -5.95 -4.44 14.81
C LEU A 133 -6.96 -5.54 15.16
N GLY A 134 -6.92 -6.65 14.42
CA GLY A 134 -7.84 -7.78 14.59
C GLY A 134 -9.21 -7.61 13.91
N ARG A 135 -9.50 -6.45 13.29
CA ARG A 135 -10.72 -6.21 12.48
C ARG A 135 -10.40 -5.88 11.03
N ASN A 136 -9.58 -6.73 10.40
CA ASN A 136 -9.14 -6.61 9.02
C ASN A 136 -8.63 -5.20 8.61
N PRO A 137 -7.58 -4.68 9.28
CA PRO A 137 -7.07 -3.35 9.01
C PRO A 137 -6.40 -3.27 7.64
N ILE A 138 -6.63 -2.16 6.93
CA ILE A 138 -5.97 -1.88 5.66
C ILE A 138 -4.67 -1.15 5.92
N HIS A 139 -3.59 -1.66 5.35
CA HIS A 139 -2.28 -1.04 5.43
C HIS A 139 -1.93 -0.41 4.09
N ILE A 140 -1.49 0.84 4.13
CA ILE A 140 -1.04 1.57 2.95
C ILE A 140 0.40 2.02 3.18
N ARG A 141 1.24 1.86 2.16
CA ARG A 141 2.55 2.48 2.09
C ARG A 141 2.50 3.65 1.13
N MET A 142 2.96 4.79 1.60
CA MET A 142 3.26 5.95 0.78
C MET A 142 4.77 6.11 0.64
N THR A 143 5.20 6.51 -0.54
CA THR A 143 6.61 6.80 -0.82
C THR A 143 6.71 8.21 -1.38
N MET A 144 7.74 8.94 -0.96
CA MET A 144 8.05 10.23 -1.55
C MET A 144 8.66 10.01 -2.94
N GLN A 145 7.94 10.44 -3.98
CA GLN A 145 8.37 10.43 -5.37
C GLN A 145 8.60 11.88 -5.83
N GLY A 146 9.87 12.28 -5.94
CA GLY A 146 10.23 13.69 -6.09
C GLY A 146 9.89 14.47 -4.83
N TRP A 147 8.87 15.33 -4.89
CA TRP A 147 8.39 16.15 -3.76
C TRP A 147 6.98 15.78 -3.28
N ASN A 148 6.35 14.78 -3.92
CA ASN A 148 4.98 14.38 -3.64
C ASN A 148 4.96 13.03 -2.94
N TRP A 149 4.09 12.88 -1.96
CA TRP A 149 3.83 11.57 -1.38
C TRP A 149 2.77 10.86 -2.21
N ARG A 150 3.09 9.67 -2.70
CA ARG A 150 2.14 8.86 -3.47
C ARG A 150 1.99 7.50 -2.82
N VAL A 151 0.78 6.95 -2.86
CA VAL A 151 0.53 5.58 -2.43
C VAL A 151 1.20 4.65 -3.42
N THR A 152 2.09 3.79 -2.92
CA THR A 152 2.86 2.85 -3.74
C THR A 152 2.52 1.39 -3.42
N ALA A 153 1.90 1.11 -2.27
CA ALA A 153 1.40 -0.22 -1.96
C ALA A 153 0.16 -0.18 -1.08
N ILE A 154 -0.70 -1.17 -1.27
CA ILE A 154 -1.83 -1.47 -0.38
C ILE A 154 -1.78 -2.95 0.00
N TYR A 155 -2.02 -3.21 1.29
CA TYR A 155 -2.07 -4.54 1.87
C TYR A 155 -3.38 -4.69 2.65
N GLY A 156 -3.98 -5.86 2.48
CA GLY A 156 -5.18 -6.32 3.18
C GLY A 156 -5.21 -7.84 3.24
#